data_AF-A0A7X8QSV3-F1
#
_entry.id   AF-A0A7X8QSV3-F1
#
_cell.length_a   1.000
_cell.length_b   1.000
_cell.length_c   1.000
_cell.angle_alpha   90.00
_cell.angle_beta   90.00
_cell.angle_gamma   90.00
#
_symmetry.space_group_name_H-M   'P 1'
#
loop_
_entity.id
_entity.type
_entity.pdbx_description
1 polymer ?
#
loop_
_entity_poly.entity_id
_entity_poly.type
_entity_poly.pdbx_seq_one_letter_code
_entity_poly.pdbx_strand_id
1 'polypeptide(L)'
;MAYIRDNVRRYRLRKANPELFKKPQVVMRPADGTALWGIGNHFLLEHPRRVAVQFSRRMTEAEWHTEQEALAYYLEQGYVFVSPFISPYERRLLSEVIRQGGRAIRLTHKFFRERYKPSGELFDLCSEGRLLEVSVAGAFERYAELSREACLKMNEVARVIATTKWSQ
;
A
#
# COMPACT_ATOMS: atom_id res chain seq x y z
N MET A 1 14.32 -15.02 -22.68
CA MET A 1 13.57 -16.19 -22.12
C MET A 1 12.86 -15.90 -20.79
N ALA A 2 13.48 -15.23 -19.80
CA ALA A 2 12.84 -14.95 -18.50
C ALA A 2 11.59 -14.05 -18.59
N TYR A 3 11.64 -12.98 -19.40
CA TYR A 3 10.54 -12.02 -19.57
C TYR A 3 9.23 -12.63 -20.11
N ILE A 4 9.33 -13.55 -21.09
CA ILE A 4 8.16 -14.20 -21.69
C ILE A 4 7.48 -15.12 -20.66
N ARG A 5 8.26 -15.92 -19.91
CA ARG A 5 7.74 -16.81 -18.88
C ARG A 5 7.06 -16.04 -17.74
N ASP A 6 7.63 -14.91 -17.34
CA ASP A 6 7.01 -14.06 -16.32
C ASP A 6 5.70 -13.42 -16.81
N ASN A 7 5.61 -13.00 -18.08
CA ASN A 7 4.34 -12.51 -18.65
C ASN A 7 3.25 -13.61 -18.63
N VAL A 8 3.58 -14.84 -18.99
CA VAL A 8 2.64 -15.98 -18.91
C VAL A 8 2.21 -16.24 -17.47
N ARG A 9 3.16 -16.22 -16.52
CA ARG A 9 2.88 -16.38 -15.08
C ARG A 9 1.90 -15.31 -14.59
N ARG A 10 2.19 -14.03 -14.84
CA ARG A 10 1.34 -12.90 -14.45
C ARG A 10 -0.05 -12.97 -15.09
N TYR A 11 -0.14 -13.39 -16.34
CA TYR A 11 -1.43 -13.60 -16.99
C TYR A 11 -2.27 -14.68 -16.28
N ARG A 12 -1.66 -15.82 -15.95
CA ARG A 12 -2.34 -16.90 -15.22
C ARG A 12 -2.81 -16.45 -13.84
N LEU A 13 -1.95 -15.78 -13.07
CA LEU A 13 -2.29 -15.27 -11.73
C LEU A 13 -3.43 -14.25 -11.77
N ARG A 14 -3.46 -13.39 -12.79
CA ARG A 14 -4.59 -12.47 -13.01
C ARG A 14 -5.90 -13.18 -13.34
N LYS A 15 -5.83 -14.25 -14.13
CA LYS A 15 -7.01 -15.05 -14.49
C LYS A 15 -7.55 -15.84 -13.30
N ALA A 16 -6.66 -16.29 -12.43
CA ALA A 16 -7.00 -17.00 -11.19
C ALA A 16 -7.59 -16.07 -10.11
N ASN A 17 -7.16 -14.80 -10.06
CA ASN A 17 -7.58 -13.83 -9.05
C ASN A 17 -8.19 -12.55 -9.68
N PRO A 18 -9.27 -12.66 -10.48
CA PRO A 18 -9.79 -11.53 -11.25
C PRO A 18 -10.26 -10.36 -10.40
N GLU A 19 -10.73 -10.62 -9.17
CA GLU A 19 -11.17 -9.63 -8.18
C GLU A 19 -10.05 -8.70 -7.70
N LEU A 20 -8.83 -9.22 -7.55
CA LEU A 20 -7.67 -8.44 -7.10
C LEU A 20 -7.11 -7.55 -8.22
N PHE A 21 -7.37 -7.91 -9.48
CA PHE A 21 -6.84 -7.22 -10.65
C PHE A 21 -7.89 -6.49 -11.49
N LYS A 22 -9.03 -6.13 -10.89
CA LYS A 22 -10.03 -5.24 -11.51
C LYS A 22 -9.41 -3.89 -11.90
N LYS A 23 -10.13 -3.12 -12.73
CA LYS A 23 -9.74 -1.74 -13.03
C LYS A 23 -9.70 -0.92 -11.72
N PRO A 24 -8.76 0.04 -11.59
CA PRO A 24 -8.77 0.94 -10.45
C PRO A 24 -10.13 1.63 -10.30
N GLN A 25 -10.62 1.73 -9.07
CA GLN A 25 -11.92 2.32 -8.73
C GLN A 25 -11.81 3.14 -7.46
N VAL A 26 -12.79 4.00 -7.16
CA VAL A 26 -12.82 4.71 -5.89
C VAL A 26 -13.11 3.72 -4.76
N VAL A 27 -12.25 3.68 -3.76
CA VAL A 27 -12.31 2.72 -2.64
C VAL A 27 -12.68 3.38 -1.32
N MET A 28 -12.44 4.68 -1.20
CA MET A 28 -12.72 5.44 0.00
C MET A 28 -12.82 6.93 -0.35
N ARG A 29 -13.61 7.66 0.43
CA ARG A 29 -13.65 9.13 0.44
C ARG A 29 -13.53 9.59 1.88
N PRO A 30 -12.40 10.21 2.28
CA PRO A 30 -12.28 10.84 3.60
C PRO A 30 -13.22 12.03 3.72
N ALA A 31 -13.32 12.61 4.92
CA ALA A 31 -14.20 13.74 5.22
C ALA A 31 -13.92 15.00 4.38
N ASP A 32 -12.70 15.14 3.85
CA ASP A 32 -12.31 16.21 2.95
C ASP A 32 -12.85 16.05 1.51
N GLY A 33 -13.56 14.96 1.23
CA GLY A 33 -14.15 14.66 -0.08
C GLY A 33 -13.18 14.04 -1.10
N THR A 34 -11.89 13.89 -0.78
CA THR A 34 -10.87 13.39 -1.71
C THR A 34 -11.21 11.97 -2.15
N ALA A 35 -11.36 11.75 -3.46
CA ALA A 35 -11.56 10.40 -4.00
C ALA A 35 -10.25 9.60 -3.94
N LEU A 36 -10.21 8.55 -3.12
CA LEU A 36 -9.10 7.61 -3.08
C LEU A 36 -9.36 6.47 -4.06
N TRP A 37 -8.49 6.33 -5.05
CA TRP A 37 -8.59 5.28 -6.05
C TRP A 37 -7.75 4.08 -5.64
N GLY A 38 -8.25 2.86 -5.77
CA GLY A 38 -7.55 1.67 -5.30
C GLY A 38 -7.59 0.50 -6.27
N ILE A 39 -6.63 -0.40 -6.12
CA ILE A 39 -6.51 -1.68 -6.84
C ILE A 39 -5.84 -2.72 -5.94
N GLY A 40 -6.34 -3.96 -5.97
CA GLY A 40 -5.91 -5.04 -5.07
C GLY A 40 -7.02 -5.47 -4.12
N ASN A 41 -6.65 -5.97 -2.95
CA ASN A 41 -7.60 -6.46 -1.95
C ASN A 41 -8.25 -5.30 -1.16
N HIS A 42 -9.47 -4.94 -1.53
CA HIS A 42 -10.19 -3.83 -0.90
C HIS A 42 -10.59 -4.13 0.55
N PHE A 43 -10.76 -5.40 0.92
CA PHE A 43 -11.08 -5.82 2.29
C PHE A 43 -10.00 -5.44 3.31
N LEU A 44 -8.78 -5.10 2.86
CA LEU A 44 -7.74 -4.58 3.74
C LEU A 44 -8.13 -3.24 4.38
N LEU A 45 -9.02 -2.44 3.76
CA LEU A 45 -9.57 -1.21 4.34
C LEU A 45 -10.53 -1.47 5.50
N GLU A 46 -11.05 -2.68 5.63
CA GLU A 46 -11.99 -3.09 6.69
C GLU A 46 -11.31 -3.96 7.74
N HIS A 47 -10.02 -4.29 7.54
CA HIS A 47 -9.28 -5.16 8.45
C HIS A 47 -9.26 -4.56 9.87
N PRO A 48 -9.59 -5.31 10.93
CA PRO A 48 -9.71 -4.75 12.28
C PRO A 48 -8.38 -4.23 12.84
N ARG A 49 -7.26 -4.79 12.36
CA ARG A 49 -5.90 -4.43 12.78
C ARG A 49 -5.16 -3.75 11.62
N ARG A 50 -5.07 -2.42 11.66
CA ARG A 50 -4.29 -1.61 10.71
C ARG A 50 -3.35 -0.72 11.50
N VAL A 51 -2.14 -0.52 11.00
CA VAL A 51 -1.15 0.37 11.61
C VAL A 51 -0.59 1.30 10.54
N ALA A 52 -0.67 2.61 10.79
CA ALA A 52 0.00 3.59 9.95
C ALA A 52 1.47 3.63 10.34
N VAL A 53 2.37 3.48 9.36
CA VAL A 53 3.81 3.58 9.59
C VAL A 53 4.38 4.76 8.81
N GLN A 54 5.10 5.60 9.54
CA GLN A 54 5.76 6.78 9.03
C GLN A 54 7.13 6.89 9.66
N PHE A 55 8.17 6.88 8.82
CA PHE A 55 9.55 7.09 9.29
C PHE A 55 10.11 8.41 8.78
N SER A 56 10.85 9.10 9.65
CA SER A 56 11.58 10.30 9.25
C SER A 56 12.62 9.95 8.20
N ARG A 57 12.85 10.86 7.24
CA ARG A 57 13.98 10.74 6.31
C ARG A 57 15.35 10.84 7.02
N ARG A 58 15.38 11.39 8.24
CA ARG A 58 16.60 11.53 9.06
C ARG A 58 16.75 10.43 10.10
N MET A 59 15.90 9.40 10.03
CA MET A 59 15.93 8.30 10.97
C MET A 59 17.29 7.62 10.99
N THR A 60 17.76 7.34 12.18
CA THR A 60 19.03 6.67 12.44
C THR A 60 18.82 5.16 12.58
N GLU A 61 19.89 4.38 12.42
CA GLU A 61 19.80 2.93 12.67
C GLU A 61 19.46 2.64 14.14
N ALA A 62 19.90 3.49 15.08
CA ALA A 62 19.54 3.34 16.49
C ALA A 62 18.02 3.49 16.73
N GLU A 63 17.39 4.51 16.13
CA GLU A 63 15.93 4.68 16.16
C GLU A 63 15.22 3.55 15.41
N TRP A 64 15.78 3.06 14.30
CA TRP A 64 15.23 1.89 13.62
C TRP A 64 15.23 0.64 14.50
N HIS A 65 16.33 0.41 15.22
CA HIS A 65 16.45 -0.71 16.14
C HIS A 65 15.42 -0.66 17.27
N THR A 66 15.07 0.52 17.79
CA THR A 66 14.04 0.66 18.82
C THR A 66 12.63 0.36 18.31
N GLU A 67 12.36 0.57 17.02
CA GLU A 67 11.05 0.29 16.42
C GLU A 67 10.87 -1.19 16.03
N GLN A 68 11.96 -1.95 15.87
CA GLN A 68 11.87 -3.31 15.31
C GLN A 68 11.01 -4.27 16.13
N GLU A 69 11.04 -4.18 17.46
CA GLU A 69 10.23 -5.03 18.33
C GLU A 69 8.72 -4.77 18.12
N ALA A 70 8.32 -3.50 18.05
CA ALA A 70 6.94 -3.13 17.77
C ALA A 70 6.50 -3.57 16.36
N LEU A 71 7.36 -3.39 15.36
CA LEU A 71 7.07 -3.81 13.98
C LEU A 71 6.94 -5.34 13.86
N ALA A 72 7.80 -6.09 14.54
CA ALA A 72 7.73 -7.55 14.60
C ALA A 72 6.42 -7.99 15.26
N TYR A 73 6.05 -7.39 16.40
CA TYR A 73 4.76 -7.64 17.05
C TYR A 73 3.58 -7.39 16.10
N TYR A 74 3.53 -6.26 15.40
CA TYR A 74 2.44 -5.97 14.46
C TYR A 74 2.36 -7.01 13.34
N LEU A 75 3.50 -7.44 12.82
CA LEU A 75 3.59 -8.43 11.76
C LEU A 75 3.09 -9.81 12.22
N GLU A 76 3.56 -10.26 13.38
CA GLU A 76 3.11 -11.51 14.03
C GLU A 76 1.61 -11.49 14.34
N GLN A 77 1.10 -10.34 14.77
CA GLN A 77 -0.33 -10.14 15.05
C GLN A 77 -1.19 -9.93 13.79
N GLY A 78 -0.59 -10.02 12.60
CA GLY A 78 -1.27 -9.96 11.32
C GLY A 78 -1.82 -8.58 10.96
N TYR A 79 -1.24 -7.50 11.49
CA TYR A 79 -1.62 -6.14 11.15
C TYR A 79 -1.43 -5.86 9.65
N VAL A 80 -2.28 -4.99 9.12
CA VAL A 80 -2.10 -4.40 7.80
C VAL A 80 -1.29 -3.12 7.94
N PHE A 81 -0.12 -3.09 7.32
CA PHE A 81 0.78 -1.93 7.34
C PHE A 81 0.33 -0.90 6.31
N VAL A 82 0.11 0.34 6.73
CA VAL A 82 -0.39 1.42 5.89
C VAL A 82 0.67 2.51 5.79
N SER A 83 1.23 2.73 4.60
CA SER A 83 2.29 3.73 4.39
C SER A 83 2.43 4.07 2.90
N PRO A 84 2.97 5.24 2.53
CA PRO A 84 3.42 5.47 1.17
C PRO A 84 4.68 4.66 0.79
N PHE A 85 5.43 4.13 1.77
CA PHE A 85 6.66 3.36 1.55
C PHE A 85 7.70 4.08 0.69
N ILE A 86 7.95 5.35 0.99
CA ILE A 86 8.84 6.22 0.22
C ILE A 86 10.24 6.24 0.81
N SER A 87 10.34 6.36 2.13
CA SER A 87 11.64 6.47 2.81
C SER A 87 12.41 5.15 2.77
N PRO A 88 13.75 5.16 2.93
CA PRO A 88 14.55 3.94 2.94
C PRO A 88 14.06 2.91 3.98
N TYR A 89 13.76 3.35 5.21
CA TYR A 89 13.27 2.48 6.27
C TYR A 89 11.84 1.97 6.02
N GLU A 90 10.96 2.79 5.43
CA GLU A 90 9.64 2.29 5.06
C GLU A 90 9.74 1.24 3.94
N ARG A 91 10.63 1.43 2.97
CA ARG A 91 10.88 0.41 1.92
C ARG A 91 11.46 -0.87 2.52
N ARG A 92 12.40 -0.75 3.47
CA ARG A 92 12.95 -1.88 4.23
C ARG A 92 11.85 -2.64 4.96
N LEU A 93 10.94 -1.93 5.63
CA LEU A 93 9.76 -2.52 6.25
C LEU A 93 8.87 -3.23 5.23
N LEU A 94 8.58 -2.61 4.08
CA LEU A 94 7.76 -3.25 3.05
C LEU A 94 8.39 -4.56 2.54
N SER A 95 9.70 -4.58 2.30
CA SER A 95 10.43 -5.80 1.94
C SER A 95 10.28 -6.87 3.02
N GLU A 96 10.34 -6.49 4.30
CA GLU A 96 10.17 -7.41 5.41
C GLU A 96 8.74 -7.96 5.51
N VAL A 97 7.73 -7.10 5.34
CA VAL A 97 6.32 -7.47 5.27
C VAL A 97 6.07 -8.46 4.13
N ILE A 98 6.66 -8.23 2.96
CA ILE A 98 6.55 -9.14 1.80
C ILE A 98 7.15 -10.51 2.16
N ARG A 99 8.39 -10.50 2.67
CA ARG A 99 9.17 -11.70 3.00
C ARG A 99 8.50 -12.58 4.06
N GLN A 100 7.85 -11.97 5.04
CA GLN A 100 7.20 -12.67 6.16
C GLN A 100 5.73 -13.03 5.91
N GLY A 101 5.17 -12.79 4.72
CA GLY A 101 3.76 -13.13 4.48
C GLY A 101 2.75 -12.09 5.02
N GLY A 102 3.21 -10.89 5.39
CA GLY A 102 2.37 -9.81 5.91
C GLY A 102 1.52 -9.09 4.85
N ARG A 103 0.72 -8.11 5.28
CA ARG A 103 -0.25 -7.37 4.45
C ARG A 103 0.08 -5.88 4.43
N ALA A 104 -0.15 -5.22 3.28
CA ALA A 104 0.15 -3.81 3.13
C ALA A 104 -0.93 -3.05 2.35
N ILE A 105 -1.17 -1.80 2.76
CA ILE A 105 -1.84 -0.77 1.98
C ILE A 105 -0.79 0.26 1.59
N ARG A 106 -0.42 0.31 0.30
CA ARG A 106 0.56 1.27 -0.22
C ARG A 106 -0.13 2.51 -0.76
N LEU A 107 0.30 3.68 -0.30
CA LEU A 107 -0.21 4.96 -0.80
C LEU A 107 0.67 5.56 -1.90
N THR A 108 0.05 6.22 -2.88
CA THR A 108 0.76 6.94 -3.94
C THR A 108 0.04 8.23 -4.34
N HIS A 109 0.78 9.26 -4.74
CA HIS A 109 0.22 10.48 -5.34
C HIS A 109 -0.04 10.34 -6.84
N LYS A 110 0.36 9.22 -7.45
CA LYS A 110 0.27 9.00 -8.90
C LYS A 110 -1.12 8.54 -9.31
N PHE A 111 -1.62 9.05 -10.43
CA PHE A 111 -2.86 8.56 -11.03
C PHE A 111 -2.70 7.12 -11.51
N PHE A 112 -3.69 6.29 -11.21
CA PHE A 112 -3.80 4.98 -11.86
C PHE A 112 -4.40 5.13 -13.26
N ARG A 113 -3.68 4.64 -14.27
CA ARG A 113 -4.23 4.48 -15.62
C ARG A 113 -5.27 3.36 -15.61
N GLU A 114 -6.19 3.36 -16.58
CA GLU A 114 -7.25 2.34 -16.70
C GLU A 114 -6.71 0.89 -16.67
N ARG A 115 -5.57 0.65 -17.32
CA ARG A 115 -4.88 -0.64 -17.38
C ARG A 115 -3.78 -0.83 -16.33
N TYR A 116 -3.71 0.05 -15.33
CA TYR A 116 -2.71 -0.07 -14.28
C TYR A 116 -2.84 -1.40 -13.53
N LYS A 117 -1.68 -2.00 -13.27
CA LYS A 117 -1.50 -3.18 -12.43
C LYS A 117 -0.20 -2.99 -11.66
N PRO A 118 -0.14 -3.41 -10.38
CA PRO A 118 1.13 -3.53 -9.67
C PRO A 118 2.12 -4.40 -10.45
N SER A 119 3.42 -4.20 -10.21
CA SER A 119 4.50 -4.91 -10.91
C SER A 119 5.56 -5.38 -9.92
N GLY A 120 6.37 -6.38 -10.31
CA GLY A 120 7.40 -6.94 -9.44
C GLY A 120 6.78 -7.60 -8.21
N GLU A 121 7.43 -7.46 -7.05
CA GLU A 121 6.97 -8.07 -5.79
C GLU A 121 5.57 -7.61 -5.37
N LEU A 122 5.17 -6.39 -5.74
CA LEU A 122 3.82 -5.89 -5.47
C LEU A 122 2.75 -6.60 -6.29
N PHE A 123 3.10 -7.08 -7.49
CA PHE A 123 2.19 -7.92 -8.27
C PHE A 123 1.93 -9.24 -7.54
N ASP A 124 2.99 -9.86 -7.02
CA ASP A 124 2.90 -11.14 -6.30
C ASP A 124 2.11 -10.97 -5.01
N LEU A 125 2.45 -9.96 -4.21
CA LEU A 125 1.72 -9.58 -3.00
C LEU A 125 0.23 -9.30 -3.28
N CYS A 126 -0.07 -8.62 -4.40
CA CYS A 126 -1.45 -8.39 -4.85
C CYS A 126 -2.15 -9.70 -5.23
N SER A 127 -1.47 -10.60 -5.97
CA SER A 127 -2.05 -11.88 -6.40
C SER A 127 -2.37 -12.82 -5.24
N GLU A 128 -1.73 -12.62 -4.09
CA GLU A 128 -1.96 -13.37 -2.86
C GLU A 128 -3.02 -12.71 -1.95
N GLY A 129 -3.63 -11.61 -2.39
CA GLY A 129 -4.64 -10.88 -1.61
C GLY A 129 -4.06 -10.08 -0.44
N ARG A 130 -2.74 -9.86 -0.43
CA ARG A 130 -2.03 -9.20 0.67
C ARG A 130 -1.70 -7.73 0.40
N LEU A 131 -2.02 -7.20 -0.78
CA LEU A 131 -1.79 -5.80 -1.15
C LEU A 131 -3.09 -5.09 -1.53
N LEU A 132 -3.19 -3.83 -1.12
CA LEU A 132 -4.02 -2.81 -1.74
C LEU A 132 -3.13 -1.60 -2.08
N GLU A 133 -3.09 -1.19 -3.34
CA GLU A 133 -2.50 0.10 -3.71
C GLU A 133 -3.60 1.15 -3.75
N VAL A 134 -3.37 2.30 -3.12
CA VAL A 134 -4.30 3.43 -3.06
C VAL A 134 -3.61 4.70 -3.54
N SER A 135 -4.28 5.38 -4.46
CA SER A 135 -3.88 6.66 -5.02
C SER A 135 -4.65 7.80 -4.38
N VAL A 136 -3.91 8.78 -3.86
CA VAL A 136 -4.42 10.08 -3.38
C VAL A 136 -4.40 11.14 -4.48
N ALA A 137 -4.19 10.75 -5.74
CA ALA A 137 -3.99 11.67 -6.86
C ALA A 137 -5.16 12.64 -7.09
N GLY A 138 -6.37 12.32 -6.60
CA GLY A 138 -7.52 13.24 -6.64
C GLY A 138 -7.30 14.55 -5.87
N ALA A 139 -6.28 14.63 -5.00
CA ALA A 139 -5.89 15.85 -4.30
C ALA A 139 -4.82 16.68 -5.05
N PHE A 140 -4.35 16.22 -6.22
CA PHE A 140 -3.22 16.83 -6.92
C PHE A 140 -3.51 17.03 -8.41
N GLU A 141 -2.76 17.95 -9.04
CA GLU A 141 -2.74 18.07 -10.49
C GLU A 141 -2.22 16.81 -11.17
N ARG A 142 -2.66 16.60 -12.41
CA ARG A 142 -2.24 15.43 -13.18
C ARG A 142 -0.73 15.48 -13.43
N TYR A 143 -0.06 14.37 -13.12
CA TYR A 143 1.41 14.23 -13.25
C TYR A 143 2.23 15.09 -12.28
N ALA A 144 1.64 15.57 -11.18
CA ALA A 144 2.39 16.20 -10.11
C ALA A 144 3.56 15.30 -9.66
N GLU A 145 4.74 15.89 -9.54
CA GLU A 145 5.90 15.23 -8.96
C GLU A 145 5.72 15.00 -7.46
N LEU A 146 6.58 14.16 -6.89
CA LEU A 146 6.56 13.91 -5.45
C LEU A 146 7.00 15.18 -4.69
N SER A 147 6.04 15.89 -4.12
CA SER A 147 6.26 17.08 -3.31
C SER A 147 6.17 16.78 -1.80
N ARG A 148 6.58 17.75 -0.97
CA ARG A 148 6.37 17.68 0.49
C ARG A 148 4.88 17.58 0.83
N GLU A 149 4.05 18.34 0.14
CA GLU A 149 2.60 18.32 0.29
C GLU A 149 2.01 16.94 -0.03
N ALA A 150 2.46 16.32 -1.12
CA ALA A 150 2.07 14.96 -1.46
C ALA A 150 2.43 13.95 -0.37
N CYS A 151 3.64 14.03 0.19
CA CYS A 151 4.05 13.19 1.31
C CYS A 151 3.17 13.40 2.55
N LEU A 152 2.88 14.66 2.90
CA LEU A 152 2.02 14.98 4.05
C LEU A 152 0.60 14.44 3.85
N LYS A 153 0.06 14.56 2.63
CA LYS A 153 -1.27 14.05 2.30
C LYS A 153 -1.34 12.53 2.38
N MET A 154 -0.34 11.83 1.84
CA MET A 154 -0.26 10.38 1.97
C MET A 154 -0.16 9.96 3.44
N ASN A 155 0.64 10.65 4.26
CA ASN A 155 0.75 10.34 5.68
C ASN A 155 -0.56 10.61 6.44
N GLU A 156 -1.29 11.68 6.08
CA GLU A 156 -2.63 11.96 6.61
C GLU A 156 -3.61 10.82 6.27
N VAL A 157 -3.68 10.43 4.99
CA VAL A 157 -4.55 9.34 4.53
C VAL A 157 -4.17 8.01 5.19
N ALA A 158 -2.88 7.73 5.39
CA ALA A 158 -2.42 6.54 6.11
C ALA A 158 -2.99 6.48 7.53
N ARG A 159 -2.93 7.59 8.26
CA ARG A 159 -3.49 7.70 9.62
C ARG A 159 -5.00 7.49 9.62
N VAL A 160 -5.73 8.10 8.67
CA VAL A 160 -7.19 7.92 8.54
C VAL A 160 -7.56 6.46 8.28
N ILE A 161 -6.85 5.79 7.37
CA ILE A 161 -7.09 4.38 7.07
C ILE A 161 -6.80 3.50 8.30
N ALA A 162 -5.76 3.81 9.07
CA ALA A 162 -5.41 3.03 10.27
C ALA A 162 -6.39 3.22 11.44
N THR A 163 -7.05 4.39 11.54
CA THR A 163 -7.99 4.70 12.63
C THR A 163 -9.45 4.40 12.29
N THR A 164 -9.77 4.03 11.05
CA THR A 164 -11.15 3.77 10.63
C THR A 164 -11.71 2.58 11.42
N LYS A 165 -12.50 2.87 12.46
CA LYS A 165 -13.23 1.89 13.25
C LYS A 165 -14.39 1.33 12.40
N TRP A 166 -14.59 0.03 12.48
CA TRP A 166 -15.74 -0.65 11.89
C TRP A 166 -17.03 -0.02 12.41
N SER A 167 -17.80 0.62 11.54
CA SER A 167 -19.20 0.97 11.82
C SER A 167 -20.05 -0.20 11.35
N GLN A 168 -20.67 -0.89 12.32
CA GLN A 168 -21.75 -1.86 12.07
C GLN A 168 -22.95 -1.20 11.41
#